data_AF-A0A1Z1MJB5-F1
#
_entry.id   AF-A0A1Z1MJB5-F1
#
_cell.length_a   1.000
_cell.length_b   1.000
_cell.length_c   1.000
_cell.angle_alpha   90.00
_cell.angle_beta   90.00
_cell.angle_gamma   90.00
#
_symmetry.space_group_name_H-M   'P 1'
#
loop_
_entity.id
_entity.type
_entity.pdbx_description
1 polymer ?
#
loop_
_entity_poly.entity_id
_entity_poly.type
_entity_poly.pdbx_seq_one_letter_code
_entity_poly.pdbx_strand_id
1 'polypeptide(L)'
;MNNNLILYNFNDFSSKIIGLLIGFFIASILSTIPAQTGDWGIIGGSIIVAINEILSKIKYQHQIIYCKYLIDLMNFIKIGIIYGIFVDAFKLGS
;
A
#
# COMPACT_ATOMS: atom_id res chain seq x y z
N MET A 1 -7.00 -30.82 -18.75
CA MET A 1 -7.00 -30.38 -17.34
C MET A 1 -5.98 -29.28 -17.01
N ASN A 2 -5.00 -28.95 -17.87
CA ASN A 2 -3.99 -27.91 -17.59
C ASN A 2 -4.45 -26.45 -17.78
N ASN A 3 -5.46 -26.18 -18.61
CA ASN A 3 -5.80 -24.79 -18.95
C ASN A 3 -6.36 -23.99 -17.76
N ASN A 4 -7.09 -24.64 -16.84
CA ASN A 4 -7.65 -23.94 -15.68
C ASN A 4 -6.58 -23.55 -14.66
N LEU A 5 -5.50 -24.33 -14.52
CA LEU A 5 -4.37 -24.00 -13.65
C LEU A 5 -3.57 -22.80 -14.20
N ILE A 6 -3.36 -22.76 -15.51
CA ILE A 6 -2.68 -21.64 -16.18
C ILE A 6 -3.53 -20.37 -16.04
N LEU A 7 -4.84 -20.44 -16.32
CA LEU A 7 -5.77 -19.31 -16.17
C LEU A 7 -5.85 -18.79 -14.73
N TYR A 8 -5.84 -19.68 -13.73
CA TYR A 8 -5.83 -19.30 -12.32
C TYR A 8 -4.55 -18.54 -11.94
N ASN A 9 -3.38 -19.04 -12.37
CA ASN A 9 -2.10 -18.38 -12.13
C ASN A 9 -2.01 -17.00 -12.80
N PHE A 10 -2.55 -16.86 -14.02
CA PHE A 10 -2.65 -15.55 -14.68
C PHE A 10 -3.58 -14.58 -13.95
N ASN A 11 -4.70 -15.07 -13.41
CA ASN A 11 -5.64 -14.22 -12.68
C ASN A 11 -5.04 -13.73 -11.35
N ASP A 12 -4.33 -14.60 -10.63
CA ASP A 12 -3.60 -14.24 -9.41
C ASP A 12 -2.46 -13.25 -9.68
N PHE A 13 -1.75 -13.41 -10.80
CA PHE A 13 -0.74 -12.44 -11.21
C PHE A 13 -1.35 -11.08 -11.58
N SER A 14 -2.47 -11.10 -12.31
CA SER A 14 -3.22 -9.91 -12.70
C SER A 14 -3.70 -9.14 -11.47
N SER A 15 -4.28 -9.82 -10.48
CA SER A 15 -4.77 -9.17 -9.25
C SER A 15 -3.65 -8.49 -8.46
N LYS A 16 -2.45 -9.09 -8.41
CA LYS A 16 -1.26 -8.51 -7.79
C LYS A 16 -0.76 -7.25 -8.52
N ILE A 17 -0.74 -7.27 -9.86
CA ILE A 17 -0.38 -6.08 -10.66
C ILE A 17 -1.40 -4.96 -10.44
N ILE A 18 -2.70 -5.28 -10.46
CA ILE A 18 -3.76 -4.30 -10.22
C ILE A 18 -3.59 -3.69 -8.83
N GLY A 19 -3.30 -4.51 -7.81
CA GLY A 19 -2.99 -4.04 -6.46
C GLY A 19 -1.79 -3.08 -6.42
N LEU A 20 -0.70 -3.42 -7.12
CA LEU A 20 0.48 -2.56 -7.22
C LEU A 20 0.15 -1.20 -7.87
N LEU A 21 -0.59 -1.21 -8.99
CA LEU A 21 -0.99 0.01 -9.71
C LEU A 21 -1.92 0.89 -8.88
N ILE A 22 -2.87 0.29 -8.16
CA ILE A 22 -3.73 0.99 -7.20
C ILE A 22 -2.89 1.67 -6.12
N GLY A 23 -1.92 0.94 -5.55
CA GLY A 23 -1.00 1.50 -4.56
C GLY A 23 -0.20 2.69 -5.10
N PHE A 24 0.30 2.58 -6.33
CA PHE A 24 1.04 3.67 -6.99
C PHE A 24 0.16 4.92 -7.20
N PHE A 25 -1.11 4.75 -7.57
CA PHE A 25 -2.05 5.86 -7.73
C PHE A 25 -2.43 6.51 -6.39
N ILE A 26 -2.56 5.72 -5.32
CA ILE A 26 -2.78 6.26 -3.97
C ILE A 26 -1.58 7.10 -3.53
N ALA A 27 -0.35 6.66 -3.83
CA ALA A 27 0.85 7.43 -3.52
C ALA A 27 0.89 8.81 -4.18
N SER A 28 0.50 8.92 -5.45
CA SER A 28 0.49 10.22 -6.15
C SER A 28 -0.55 11.17 -5.54
N ILE A 29 -1.72 10.67 -5.14
CA ILE A 29 -2.71 11.45 -4.39
C ILE A 29 -2.15 11.85 -3.02
N LEU A 30 -1.51 10.93 -2.32
CA LEU A 30 -0.97 11.18 -0.99
C LEU A 30 0.22 12.14 -1.01
N SER A 31 0.97 12.23 -2.11
CA SER A 31 2.06 13.21 -2.27
C SER A 31 1.55 14.63 -2.50
N THR A 32 0.38 14.78 -3.13
CA THR A 32 -0.16 16.09 -3.52
C THR A 32 -0.96 16.75 -2.39
N ILE A 33 -1.66 15.97 -1.55
CA ILE A 33 -2.48 16.51 -0.46
C ILE A 33 -1.68 17.28 0.61
N PRO A 34 -0.54 16.77 1.14
CA PRO A 34 0.22 17.47 2.18
C PRO A 34 1.11 18.58 1.60
N ALA A 35 1.58 18.44 0.35
CA ALA A 35 2.44 19.41 -0.30
C ALA A 35 1.73 20.74 -0.61
N GLN A 36 0.39 20.74 -0.66
CA GLN A 36 -0.40 21.91 -1.03
C GLN A 36 -0.63 22.90 0.12
N THR A 37 -0.47 22.49 1.38
CA THR A 37 -1.01 23.26 2.52
C THR A 37 0.00 23.65 3.60
N GLY A 38 1.28 23.29 3.50
CA GLY A 38 2.42 23.87 4.25
C GLY A 38 2.49 23.65 5.77
N ASP A 39 1.35 23.62 6.47
CA ASP A 39 1.25 23.73 7.94
C ASP A 39 0.83 22.42 8.63
N TRP A 40 0.68 21.32 7.89
CA TRP A 40 0.12 20.06 8.39
C TRP A 40 1.13 19.15 9.11
N GLY A 41 2.34 19.63 9.42
CA GLY A 41 3.41 18.79 9.99
C GLY A 41 3.05 18.12 11.31
N ILE A 42 2.41 18.85 12.23
CA ILE A 42 2.01 18.33 13.56
C ILE A 42 0.88 17.30 13.43
N ILE A 43 -0.06 17.55 12.53
CA ILE A 43 -1.19 16.67 12.24
C ILE A 43 -0.70 15.40 11.51
N GLY A 44 0.31 15.54 10.66
CA GLY A 44 0.99 14.41 10.03
C GLY A 44 1.69 13.52 11.07
N GLY A 45 2.40 14.13 12.03
CA GLY A 45 3.05 13.39 13.12
C GLY A 45 2.06 12.60 13.99
N SER A 46 0.94 13.19 14.37
CA SER A 46 -0.08 12.51 15.17
C SER A 46 -0.79 11.38 14.42
N ILE A 47 -1.04 11.56 13.11
CA ILE A 47 -1.58 10.50 12.23
C ILE A 47 -0.61 9.33 12.12
N ILE A 48 0.69 9.59 11.96
CA ILE A 48 1.71 8.53 11.85
C ILE A 48 1.78 7.71 13.15
N VAL A 49 1.75 8.37 14.31
CA VAL A 49 1.74 7.68 15.61
C VAL A 49 0.47 6.85 15.79
N ALA A 50 -0.70 7.41 15.48
CA ALA A 50 -1.98 6.70 15.57
C ALA A 50 -2.04 5.46 14.65
N ILE A 51 -1.55 5.57 13.41
CA ILE A 51 -1.47 4.44 12.48
C ILE A 51 -0.51 3.36 13.00
N ASN A 52 0.64 3.74 13.55
CA ASN A 52 1.58 2.79 14.15
C ASN A 52 0.99 2.05 15.35
N GLU A 53 0.23 2.74 16.19
CA GLU A 53 -0.44 2.14 17.33
C GLU A 53 -1.56 1.17 16.89
N ILE A 54 -2.35 1.56 15.89
CA ILE A 54 -3.40 0.71 15.30
C ILE A 54 -2.77 -0.55 14.67
N LEU A 55 -1.69 -0.42 13.91
CA LEU A 55 -0.97 -1.56 13.33
C LEU A 55 -0.39 -2.47 14.41
N SER A 56 0.20 -1.90 15.47
CA SER A 56 0.75 -2.66 16.58
C SER A 56 -0.33 -3.43 17.32
N LYS A 57 -1.49 -2.80 17.55
CA LYS A 57 -2.66 -3.44 18.15
C LYS A 57 -3.20 -4.57 17.29
N ILE A 58 -3.35 -4.36 15.98
CA ILE A 58 -3.83 -5.40 15.04
C ILE A 58 -2.86 -6.58 15.00
N LYS A 59 -1.55 -6.34 15.00
CA LYS A 59 -0.53 -7.40 14.95
C LYS A 59 -0.49 -8.22 16.24
N TYR A 60 -0.71 -7.59 17.39
CA TYR A 60 -0.71 -8.28 18.69
C TYR A 60 -2.04 -8.97 19.00
N GLN A 61 -3.17 -8.38 18.61
CA GLN A 61 -4.49 -8.89 18.95
C GLN A 61 -4.89 -10.10 18.10
N HIS A 62 -4.28 -10.25 16.93
CA HIS A 62 -4.83 -11.08 15.88
C HIS A 62 -3.74 -12.01 15.33
N GLN A 63 -3.68 -13.24 15.87
CA GLN A 63 -3.06 -14.40 15.22
C GLN A 63 -3.85 -14.75 13.94
N ILE A 64 -3.91 -13.83 12.96
CA ILE A 64 -4.73 -13.99 11.74
C ILE A 64 -3.98 -14.91 10.78
N ILE A 65 -4.30 -16.19 10.87
CA ILE A 65 -3.91 -17.21 9.89
C ILE A 65 -4.93 -17.28 8.73
N TYR A 66 -6.09 -16.61 8.84
CA TYR A 66 -7.27 -16.91 8.03
C TYR A 66 -7.38 -16.22 6.65
N CYS A 67 -6.53 -15.25 6.29
CA CYS A 67 -6.71 -14.51 5.01
C CYS A 67 -5.40 -14.25 4.26
N LYS A 68 -4.64 -15.32 4.00
CA LYS A 68 -3.34 -15.24 3.28
C LYS A 68 -3.43 -14.51 1.93
N TYR A 69 -4.51 -14.69 1.17
CA TYR A 69 -4.70 -14.02 -0.14
C TYR A 69 -4.92 -12.50 -0.02
N LEU A 70 -5.79 -12.07 0.91
CA LEU A 70 -6.01 -10.63 1.14
C LEU A 70 -4.76 -9.95 1.72
N ILE A 71 -4.01 -10.66 2.58
CA ILE A 71 -2.72 -10.17 3.10
C ILE A 71 -1.72 -10.00 1.95
N ASP A 72 -1.65 -10.96 1.02
CA ASP A 72 -0.78 -10.86 -0.16
C ASP A 72 -1.16 -9.67 -1.04
N LEU A 73 -2.45 -9.49 -1.35
CA LEU A 73 -2.94 -8.34 -2.11
C LEU A 73 -2.63 -7.00 -1.43
N MET A 74 -2.82 -6.91 -0.11
CA MET A 74 -2.45 -5.73 0.69
C MET A 74 -0.95 -5.46 0.67
N ASN A 75 -0.11 -6.50 0.61
CA ASN A 75 1.34 -6.33 0.48
C ASN A 75 1.71 -5.72 -0.89
N PHE A 76 1.08 -6.15 -1.99
CA PHE A 76 1.31 -5.55 -3.31
C PHE A 76 0.88 -4.09 -3.38
N ILE A 77 -0.27 -3.74 -2.78
CA ILE A 77 -0.71 -2.33 -2.65
C ILE A 77 0.33 -1.53 -1.85
N LYS A 78 0.82 -2.06 -0.73
CA LYS A 78 1.87 -1.39 0.06
C LYS A 78 3.15 -1.14 -0.74
N ILE A 79 3.60 -2.14 -1.51
CA ILE A 79 4.78 -1.99 -2.39
C ILE A 79 4.53 -0.87 -3.41
N GLY A 80 3.35 -0.83 -4.03
CA GLY A 80 2.97 0.23 -4.96
C GLY A 80 3.00 1.62 -4.34
N ILE A 81 2.51 1.76 -3.11
CA ILE A 81 2.54 3.05 -2.37
C ILE A 81 3.98 3.49 -2.09
N ILE A 82 4.81 2.61 -1.54
CA ILE A 82 6.21 2.93 -1.20
C ILE A 82 6.97 3.34 -2.46
N TYR A 83 6.80 2.58 -3.55
CA TYR A 83 7.44 2.89 -4.82
C TYR A 83 6.95 4.22 -5.42
N GLY A 84 5.65 4.49 -5.39
CA GLY A 84 5.08 5.75 -5.88
C GLY A 84 5.61 6.98 -5.12
N ILE A 85 5.62 6.92 -3.79
CA ILE A 85 6.16 8.01 -2.95
C ILE A 85 7.66 8.19 -3.21
N PHE A 86 8.42 7.09 -3.34
CA PHE A 86 9.84 7.14 -3.65
C PHE A 86 10.11 7.84 -5.00
N VAL A 87 9.35 7.48 -6.03
CA VAL A 87 9.46 8.10 -7.37
C VAL A 87 9.10 9.58 -7.31
N ASP A 88 8.03 9.96 -6.61
CA ASP A 88 7.64 11.37 -6.50
C ASP A 88 8.62 12.20 -5.67
N ALA A 89 9.18 11.63 -4.58
CA ALA A 89 10.25 12.26 -3.82
C ALA A 89 11.54 12.42 -4.66
N PHE A 90 11.88 11.44 -5.49
CA PHE A 90 13.02 11.53 -6.40
C PHE A 90 12.82 12.64 -7.45
N LYS A 91 11.59 12.80 -7.98
CA LYS A 91 11.26 13.89 -8.91
C LYS A 91 11.39 15.28 -8.28
N LEU A 92 11.08 15.42 -7.00
CA LEU A 92 11.10 16.70 -6.27
C LEU A 92 12.47 17.01 -5.62
N GLY A 93 13.35 16.01 -5.54
CA GLY A 93 14.69 16.10 -4.95
C GLY A 93 15.81 16.44 -5.95
N SER A 94 15.47 16.81 -7.19
CA SER A 94 16.40 17.35 -8.21
C SER A 94 16.14 18.82 -8.46
#